data_AF-A0A068TRC7-F1
#
_entry.id   AF-A0A068TRC7-F1
#
_cell.length_a   1.000
_cell.length_b   1.000
_cell.length_c   1.000
_cell.angle_alpha   90.00
_cell.angle_beta   90.00
_cell.angle_gamma   90.00
#
_symmetry.space_group_name_H-M   'P 1'
#
loop_
_entity.id
_entity.type
_entity.pdbx_description
1 polymer ?
#
loop_
_entity_poly.entity_id
_entity_poly.type
_entity_poly.pdbx_seq_one_letter_code
_entity_poly.pdbx_strand_id
1 'polypeptide(L)'
;MTKKTSSSSSSSSSSIQALYDLCKRTFTSSGNLPPSSKATQNLCSLLDTIGPADVGLRDENQEDDRGHGLLGLNLFNRVDRWAQPITYVDIHEGDSFTMCVFCFPTSSVIPLHDHPGMTVFSKVLYGSLHVKAYDWVEPALVQKGKQAGHPTVRLAKLAVDKVLTAPCSTSVLYPKSGGNLHCFTAVTPCAVLDILAPPYLEAAGRKCTYYHDYPYSTFSADGDEVQNGKEEDYAWLAEINTPDDLYMRSGTYTGPAIQTE
;
A
#
# COMPACT_ATOMS: atom_id res chain seq x y z
N MET A 1 -50.17 21.64 27.44
CA MET A 1 -49.60 20.76 26.40
C MET A 1 -48.37 21.42 25.81
N THR A 2 -47.20 21.17 26.37
CA THR A 2 -45.91 21.66 25.87
C THR A 2 -45.30 20.59 24.98
N LYS A 3 -45.27 20.84 23.67
CA LYS A 3 -44.57 19.98 22.69
C LYS A 3 -43.06 20.07 22.95
N LYS A 4 -42.45 18.98 23.40
CA LYS A 4 -41.00 18.78 23.30
C LYS A 4 -40.68 18.53 21.84
N THR A 5 -40.02 19.49 21.19
CA THR A 5 -39.34 19.28 19.91
C THR A 5 -38.06 18.51 20.20
N SER A 6 -38.03 17.24 19.81
CA SER A 6 -36.80 16.43 19.75
C SER A 6 -35.95 16.95 18.58
N SER A 7 -34.89 17.68 18.89
CA SER A 7 -33.84 18.00 17.93
C SER A 7 -33.08 16.72 17.60
N SER A 8 -33.34 16.15 16.43
CA SER A 8 -32.49 15.11 15.85
C SER A 8 -31.11 15.72 15.58
N SER A 9 -30.11 15.34 16.38
CA SER A 9 -28.71 15.65 16.09
C SER A 9 -28.33 14.92 14.80
N SER A 10 -28.25 15.64 13.68
CA SER A 10 -27.57 15.13 12.49
C SER A 10 -26.09 15.01 12.84
N SER A 11 -25.62 13.81 13.19
CA SER A 11 -24.18 13.60 13.36
C SER A 11 -23.54 13.84 12.00
N SER A 12 -22.68 14.86 11.90
CA SER A 12 -21.82 15.02 10.73
C SER A 12 -21.03 13.73 10.57
N SER A 13 -21.22 13.03 9.45
CA SER A 13 -20.48 11.82 9.12
C SER A 13 -18.97 12.12 9.13
N SER A 14 -18.17 11.25 9.72
CA SER A 14 -16.71 11.42 9.71
C SER A 14 -16.18 11.29 8.29
N SER A 15 -15.02 11.89 8.02
CA SER A 15 -14.32 11.79 6.74
C SER A 15 -14.04 10.33 6.34
N ILE A 16 -13.66 9.50 7.31
CA ILE A 16 -13.41 8.06 7.11
C ILE A 16 -14.70 7.28 6.79
N GLN A 17 -15.84 7.64 7.40
CA GLN A 17 -17.14 7.08 7.04
C GLN A 17 -17.53 7.47 5.61
N ALA A 18 -17.35 8.74 5.23
CA ALA A 18 -17.62 9.19 3.87
C ALA A 18 -16.76 8.46 2.83
N LEU A 19 -15.51 8.14 3.18
CA LEU A 19 -14.61 7.34 2.34
C LEU A 19 -15.13 5.90 2.19
N TYR A 20 -15.52 5.26 3.29
CA TYR A 20 -16.15 3.93 3.27
C TYR A 20 -17.40 3.92 2.38
N ASP A 21 -18.31 4.88 2.55
CA ASP A 21 -19.55 4.98 1.77
C ASP A 21 -19.29 5.20 0.27
N LEU A 22 -18.21 5.91 -0.07
CA LEU A 22 -17.78 6.08 -1.45
C LEU A 22 -17.18 4.80 -2.03
N CYS A 23 -16.39 4.06 -1.24
CA CYS A 23 -15.86 2.75 -1.63
C CYS A 23 -16.99 1.73 -1.86
N LYS A 24 -17.95 1.61 -0.92
CA LYS A 24 -19.13 0.72 -1.03
C LYS A 24 -19.95 0.99 -2.29
N ARG A 25 -20.08 2.26 -2.71
CA ARG A 25 -20.77 2.64 -3.96
C ARG A 25 -19.94 2.41 -5.22
N THR A 26 -18.62 2.48 -5.12
CA THR A 26 -17.71 2.37 -6.27
C THR A 26 -17.38 0.91 -6.59
N PHE A 27 -17.11 0.11 -5.56
CA PHE A 27 -16.69 -1.28 -5.68
C PHE A 27 -17.90 -2.20 -5.47
N THR A 28 -18.56 -2.54 -6.57
CA THR A 28 -19.67 -3.52 -6.55
C THR A 28 -19.15 -4.93 -6.79
N SER A 29 -19.74 -5.93 -6.14
CA SER A 29 -19.26 -7.32 -6.13
C SER A 29 -19.28 -8.03 -7.48
N SER A 30 -19.84 -7.43 -8.55
CA SER A 30 -20.07 -8.13 -9.83
C SER A 30 -19.03 -7.86 -10.93
N GLY A 31 -17.94 -7.13 -10.66
CA GLY A 31 -16.94 -6.86 -11.69
C GLY A 31 -15.53 -6.75 -11.18
N ASN A 32 -14.65 -7.64 -11.66
CA ASN A 32 -13.18 -7.50 -11.60
C ASN A 32 -12.66 -6.37 -12.51
N LEU A 33 -13.50 -5.39 -12.84
CA LEU A 33 -13.15 -4.29 -13.72
C LEU A 33 -12.64 -3.12 -12.86
N PRO A 34 -11.56 -2.44 -13.30
CA PRO A 34 -11.13 -1.22 -12.65
C PRO A 34 -12.27 -0.19 -12.57
N PRO A 35 -12.31 0.64 -11.51
CA PRO A 35 -13.28 1.72 -11.41
C PRO A 35 -13.17 2.68 -12.60
N SER A 36 -14.29 3.30 -12.99
CA SER A 36 -14.27 4.34 -14.03
C SER A 36 -13.36 5.50 -13.65
N SER A 37 -12.78 6.19 -14.63
CA SER A 37 -11.89 7.34 -14.39
C SER A 37 -12.52 8.40 -13.47
N LYS A 38 -13.82 8.69 -13.63
CA LYS A 38 -14.56 9.61 -12.75
C LYS A 38 -14.65 9.10 -11.31
N ALA A 39 -14.90 7.80 -11.12
CA ALA A 39 -14.95 7.20 -9.80
C ALA A 39 -13.57 7.21 -9.12
N THR A 40 -12.51 6.88 -9.87
CA THR A 40 -11.12 7.00 -9.40
C THR A 40 -10.79 8.42 -8.96
N GLN A 41 -11.12 9.43 -9.78
CA GLN A 41 -10.89 10.84 -9.45
C GLN A 41 -11.63 11.28 -8.18
N ASN A 42 -12.88 10.84 -8.01
CA ASN A 42 -13.66 11.13 -6.80
C ASN A 42 -13.03 10.49 -5.56
N LEU A 43 -12.60 9.23 -5.65
CA LEU A 43 -11.93 8.52 -4.57
C LEU A 43 -10.60 9.20 -4.21
N CYS A 44 -9.75 9.51 -5.18
CA CYS A 44 -8.50 10.23 -4.94
C CYS A 44 -8.74 11.59 -4.30
N SER A 45 -9.73 12.35 -4.78
CA SER A 45 -10.05 13.68 -4.24
C SER A 45 -10.49 13.60 -2.77
N LEU A 46 -11.26 12.58 -2.41
CA LEU A 46 -11.69 12.38 -1.03
C LEU A 46 -10.55 11.87 -0.15
N LEU A 47 -9.80 10.86 -0.63
CA LEU A 47 -8.59 10.37 0.04
C LEU A 47 -7.61 11.51 0.29
N ASP A 48 -7.45 12.44 -0.65
CA ASP A 48 -6.52 13.55 -0.52
C ASP A 48 -6.81 14.47 0.68
N THR A 49 -8.06 14.48 1.16
CA THR A 49 -8.49 15.22 2.36
C THR A 49 -8.29 14.46 3.68
N ILE A 50 -8.00 13.15 3.63
CA ILE A 50 -7.81 12.31 4.82
C ILE A 50 -6.44 12.55 5.43
N GLY A 51 -6.41 12.87 6.73
CA GLY A 51 -5.20 13.00 7.53
C GLY A 51 -5.06 11.90 8.59
N PRO A 52 -3.96 11.92 9.37
CA PRO A 52 -3.69 10.92 10.40
C PRO A 52 -4.82 10.81 11.46
N ALA A 53 -5.37 11.94 11.91
CA ALA A 53 -6.41 11.96 12.94
C ALA A 53 -7.72 11.29 12.50
N ASP A 54 -8.03 11.33 11.20
CA ASP A 54 -9.25 10.72 10.63
C ASP A 54 -9.23 9.19 10.72
N VAL A 55 -8.04 8.59 10.82
CA VAL A 55 -7.84 7.15 11.00
C VAL A 55 -7.38 6.79 12.43
N GLY A 56 -7.47 7.74 13.36
CA GLY A 56 -7.13 7.51 14.77
C GLY A 56 -5.63 7.49 15.07
N LEU A 57 -4.78 7.93 14.14
CA LEU A 57 -3.35 8.11 14.38
C LEU A 57 -3.10 9.48 15.02
N ARG A 58 -2.12 9.52 15.94
CA ARG A 58 -1.67 10.77 16.56
C ARG A 58 -0.59 11.40 15.68
N ASP A 59 -0.55 12.72 15.64
CA ASP A 59 0.54 13.46 14.99
C ASP A 59 1.83 13.23 15.81
N GLU A 60 2.76 12.41 15.30
CA GLU A 60 4.06 12.21 15.96
C GLU A 60 4.95 13.47 15.90
N ASN A 61 4.53 14.50 15.14
CA ASN A 61 5.25 15.75 14.95
C ASN A 61 5.33 16.68 16.18
N GLN A 62 4.81 16.29 17.35
CA GLN A 62 4.89 17.13 18.55
C GLN A 62 5.88 16.68 19.62
N GLU A 63 6.29 15.41 19.71
CA GLU A 63 7.06 14.96 20.88
C GLU A 63 7.98 13.75 20.59
N ASP A 64 9.04 13.89 19.77
CA ASP A 64 10.24 13.06 20.01
C ASP A 64 11.58 13.57 19.42
N ASP A 65 11.72 14.84 19.06
CA ASP A 65 13.02 15.43 18.69
C ASP A 65 13.90 15.77 19.92
N ARG A 66 13.56 15.21 21.10
CA ARG A 66 14.31 15.44 22.35
C ARG A 66 14.60 14.17 23.12
N GLY A 67 14.94 13.06 22.45
CA GLY A 67 15.79 12.01 23.02
C GLY A 67 15.42 11.42 24.41
N HIS A 68 14.21 11.64 24.91
CA HIS A 68 13.72 11.27 26.25
C HIS A 68 12.17 11.29 26.21
N GLY A 69 11.55 10.18 25.82
CA GLY A 69 10.11 10.07 25.54
C GLY A 69 9.21 9.84 26.75
N LEU A 70 7.91 9.53 26.53
CA LEU A 70 7.06 8.77 27.46
C LEU A 70 5.69 8.34 26.87
N LEU A 71 5.49 7.03 26.70
CA LEU A 71 4.29 6.37 27.23
C LEU A 71 4.76 5.26 28.17
N GLY A 72 4.18 5.25 29.38
CA GLY A 72 4.54 4.35 30.45
C GLY A 72 4.33 2.87 30.13
N LEU A 73 5.12 2.05 30.83
CA LEU A 73 5.22 0.58 30.80
C LEU A 73 5.97 -0.03 29.60
N ASN A 74 7.31 -0.02 29.67
CA ASN A 74 8.14 -1.22 29.82
C ASN A 74 9.62 -0.87 29.59
N LEU A 75 10.32 -0.52 30.67
CA LEU A 75 11.74 -0.14 30.71
C LEU A 75 12.71 -1.30 30.41
N PHE A 76 12.24 -2.45 29.90
CA PHE A 76 13.05 -3.65 29.74
C PHE A 76 13.12 -4.23 28.31
N ASN A 77 12.45 -3.62 27.31
CA ASN A 77 12.57 -4.06 25.91
C ASN A 77 12.99 -2.89 25.01
N ARG A 78 14.24 -2.47 25.13
CA ARG A 78 14.89 -1.67 24.07
C ARG A 78 15.28 -2.61 22.93
N VAL A 79 14.27 -3.06 22.18
CA VAL A 79 14.52 -3.47 20.80
C VAL A 79 14.80 -2.16 20.07
N ASP A 80 15.99 -2.03 19.49
CA ASP A 80 16.41 -0.83 18.78
C ASP A 80 15.30 -0.35 17.83
N ARG A 81 15.09 0.98 17.69
CA ARG A 81 14.00 1.54 16.86
C ARG A 81 14.00 0.99 15.42
N TRP A 82 15.16 0.54 14.93
CA TRP A 82 15.36 -0.09 13.62
C TRP A 82 14.83 -1.54 13.51
N ALA A 83 14.44 -2.16 14.62
CA ALA A 83 13.98 -3.55 14.69
C ALA A 83 12.50 -3.66 15.13
N GLN A 84 11.75 -2.55 15.11
CA GLN A 84 10.31 -2.61 15.30
C GLN A 84 9.63 -3.14 14.02
N PRO A 85 8.68 -4.08 14.14
CA PRO A 85 7.92 -4.56 12.98
C PRO A 85 6.92 -3.50 12.51
N ILE A 86 6.58 -3.56 11.22
CA ILE A 86 5.48 -2.78 10.63
C ILE A 86 4.20 -3.14 11.38
N THR A 87 3.37 -2.13 11.67
CA THR A 87 2.07 -2.34 12.30
C THR A 87 0.96 -2.25 11.26
N TYR A 88 0.18 -3.31 11.12
CA TYR A 88 -1.00 -3.39 10.25
C TYR A 88 -2.26 -3.11 11.06
N VAL A 89 -3.01 -2.07 10.68
CA VAL A 89 -4.28 -1.70 11.30
C VAL A 89 -5.40 -1.94 10.28
N ASP A 90 -6.27 -2.91 10.58
CA ASP A 90 -7.45 -3.16 9.78
C ASP A 90 -8.54 -2.12 10.09
N ILE A 91 -9.08 -1.48 9.05
CA ILE A 91 -10.17 -0.50 9.16
C ILE A 91 -11.49 -1.11 8.69
N HIS A 92 -11.46 -1.82 7.56
CA HIS A 92 -12.60 -2.52 7.01
C HIS A 92 -12.13 -3.69 6.14
N GLU A 93 -12.70 -4.86 6.37
CA GLU A 93 -12.55 -6.03 5.52
C GLU A 93 -13.92 -6.43 4.94
N GLY A 94 -14.01 -6.59 3.62
CA GLY A 94 -15.21 -7.02 2.92
C GLY A 94 -14.91 -7.60 1.55
N ASP A 95 -15.87 -8.29 0.93
CA ASP A 95 -15.64 -9.04 -0.31
C ASP A 95 -15.23 -8.15 -1.51
N SER A 96 -15.71 -6.90 -1.53
CA SER A 96 -15.49 -5.96 -2.64
C SER A 96 -14.23 -5.11 -2.47
N PHE A 97 -13.86 -4.76 -1.23
CA PHE A 97 -12.68 -3.95 -0.95
C PHE A 97 -12.24 -4.08 0.52
N THR A 98 -10.97 -3.78 0.77
CA THR A 98 -10.38 -3.67 2.11
C THR A 98 -9.82 -2.27 2.30
N MET A 99 -9.96 -1.70 3.48
CA MET A 99 -9.29 -0.47 3.92
C MET A 99 -8.36 -0.81 5.08
N CYS A 100 -7.09 -0.44 4.98
CA CYS A 100 -6.11 -0.73 6.02
C CYS A 100 -5.05 0.36 6.11
N VAL A 101 -4.35 0.41 7.24
CA VAL A 101 -3.23 1.32 7.45
C VAL A 101 -1.99 0.53 7.84
N PHE A 102 -0.88 0.83 7.16
CA PHE A 102 0.45 0.34 7.52
C PHE A 102 1.21 1.47 8.20
N CYS A 103 1.62 1.26 9.45
CA CYS A 103 2.53 2.15 10.18
C CYS A 103 3.94 1.56 10.14
N PHE A 104 4.85 2.29 9.51
CA PHE A 104 6.22 1.90 9.27
C PHE A 104 7.17 2.59 10.23
N PRO A 105 7.98 1.84 10.99
CA PRO A 105 9.20 2.35 11.58
C PRO A 105 10.21 2.74 10.48
N THR A 106 11.14 3.65 10.80
CA THR A 106 12.23 4.01 9.89
C THR A 106 12.98 2.77 9.38
N SER A 107 13.28 2.75 8.09
CA SER A 107 14.01 1.66 7.41
C SER A 107 13.26 0.33 7.30
N SER A 108 12.02 0.23 7.79
CA SER A 108 11.20 -0.96 7.56
C SER A 108 10.75 -1.04 6.10
N VAL A 109 10.55 -2.27 5.62
CA VAL A 109 10.29 -2.56 4.21
C VAL A 109 9.08 -3.49 4.07
N ILE A 110 8.16 -3.15 3.16
CA ILE A 110 7.30 -4.17 2.53
C ILE A 110 8.00 -4.59 1.24
N PRO A 111 8.48 -5.85 1.15
CA PRO A 111 9.22 -6.34 0.00
C PRO A 111 8.43 -6.22 -1.30
N LEU A 112 9.13 -6.32 -2.43
CA LEU A 112 8.50 -6.24 -3.75
C LEU A 112 7.43 -7.32 -3.89
N HIS A 113 6.19 -6.90 -4.16
CA HIS A 113 5.05 -7.79 -4.28
C HIS A 113 4.05 -7.30 -5.33
N ASP A 114 3.17 -8.19 -5.81
CA ASP A 114 2.14 -7.87 -6.80
C ASP A 114 0.73 -7.78 -6.21
N HIS A 115 -0.16 -7.15 -6.98
CA HIS A 115 -1.59 -7.01 -6.66
C HIS A 115 -2.45 -7.56 -7.82
N PRO A 116 -2.52 -8.90 -7.99
CA PRO A 116 -3.07 -9.53 -9.19
C PRO A 116 -4.56 -9.24 -9.37
N GLY A 117 -4.91 -8.54 -10.46
CA GLY A 117 -6.30 -8.22 -10.79
C GLY A 117 -6.91 -7.11 -9.93
N MET A 118 -6.10 -6.37 -9.17
CA MET A 118 -6.56 -5.39 -8.20
C MET A 118 -6.28 -3.96 -8.67
N THR A 119 -7.12 -3.03 -8.22
CA THR A 119 -6.84 -1.59 -8.20
C THR A 119 -6.58 -1.20 -6.75
N VAL A 120 -5.47 -0.51 -6.49
CA VAL A 120 -5.10 -0.08 -5.13
C VAL A 120 -4.90 1.42 -5.09
N PHE A 121 -5.51 2.06 -4.10
CA PHE A 121 -5.34 3.48 -3.80
C PHE A 121 -4.49 3.60 -2.54
N SER A 122 -3.39 4.34 -2.62
CA SER A 122 -2.42 4.47 -1.53
C SER A 122 -2.17 5.94 -1.20
N LYS A 123 -2.27 6.31 0.08
CA LYS A 123 -1.99 7.66 0.56
C LYS A 123 -1.04 7.65 1.75
N VAL A 124 0.07 8.35 1.63
CA VAL A 124 0.97 8.63 2.76
C VAL A 124 0.31 9.69 3.65
N LEU A 125 -0.02 9.32 4.87
CA LEU A 125 -0.72 10.18 5.85
C LEU A 125 0.24 11.11 6.59
N TYR A 126 1.44 10.61 6.93
CA TYR A 126 2.54 11.39 7.50
C TYR A 126 3.88 10.74 7.13
N GLY A 127 4.98 11.49 7.29
CA GLY A 127 6.33 10.99 7.06
C GLY A 127 6.69 10.84 5.59
N SER A 128 7.76 10.08 5.33
CA SER A 128 8.33 9.86 4.01
C SER A 128 8.54 8.38 3.71
N LEU A 129 8.09 7.96 2.52
CA LEU A 129 8.16 6.60 2.02
C LEU A 129 8.81 6.59 0.64
N HIS A 130 9.85 5.79 0.46
CA HIS A 130 10.38 5.47 -0.85
C HIS A 130 9.53 4.36 -1.48
N VAL A 131 9.09 4.61 -2.71
CA VAL A 131 8.30 3.67 -3.50
C VAL A 131 9.08 3.36 -4.78
N LYS A 132 9.35 2.07 -4.98
CA LYS A 132 9.87 1.52 -6.23
C LYS A 132 8.82 0.57 -6.79
N ALA A 133 8.37 0.82 -8.02
CA ALA A 133 7.28 0.08 -8.62
C ALA A 133 7.51 -0.21 -10.10
N TYR A 134 6.96 -1.33 -10.56
CA TYR A 134 7.10 -1.89 -11.88
C TYR A 134 5.76 -2.34 -12.45
N ASP A 135 5.70 -2.37 -13.78
CA ASP A 135 4.65 -3.08 -14.51
C ASP A 135 5.28 -4.13 -15.43
N TRP A 136 4.60 -5.25 -15.62
CA TRP A 136 5.08 -6.31 -16.49
C TRP A 136 5.23 -5.83 -17.94
N VAL A 137 6.33 -6.21 -18.60
CA VAL A 137 6.47 -6.02 -20.05
C VAL A 137 5.55 -7.01 -20.76
N GLU A 138 4.78 -6.51 -21.73
CA GLU A 138 3.91 -7.32 -22.57
C GLU A 138 4.31 -7.19 -24.07
N PRO A 139 4.35 -8.30 -24.82
CA PRO A 139 4.11 -9.69 -24.38
C PRO A 139 5.17 -10.17 -23.37
N ALA A 140 4.78 -11.08 -22.48
CA ALA A 140 5.64 -11.58 -21.41
C ALA A 140 7.01 -12.08 -21.93
N LEU A 141 8.08 -11.43 -21.47
CA LEU A 141 9.46 -11.84 -21.70
C LEU A 141 9.97 -12.59 -20.47
N VAL A 142 10.16 -13.90 -20.62
CA VAL A 142 10.58 -14.79 -19.53
C VAL A 142 11.89 -15.46 -19.90
N GLN A 143 12.86 -15.41 -19.01
CA GLN A 143 14.11 -16.12 -19.14
C GLN A 143 14.22 -17.20 -18.07
N LYS A 144 14.55 -18.41 -18.51
CA LYS A 144 14.83 -19.53 -17.61
C LYS A 144 16.32 -19.54 -17.31
N GLY A 145 16.67 -19.70 -16.03
CA GLY A 145 18.04 -19.89 -15.60
C GLY A 145 18.73 -20.98 -16.43
N LYS A 146 19.79 -20.62 -17.17
CA LYS A 146 20.53 -21.57 -18.03
C LYS A 146 21.39 -22.55 -17.22
N GLN A 147 21.65 -22.25 -15.94
CA GLN A 147 22.43 -23.06 -15.02
C GLN A 147 21.57 -23.51 -13.82
N ALA A 148 21.92 -24.66 -13.24
CA ALA A 148 21.26 -25.18 -12.05
C ALA A 148 21.36 -24.15 -10.91
N GLY A 149 20.21 -23.73 -10.37
CA GLY A 149 20.12 -22.76 -9.28
C GLY A 149 19.73 -21.34 -9.70
N HIS A 150 19.69 -21.01 -10.99
CA HIS A 150 19.17 -19.70 -11.42
C HIS A 150 17.64 -19.69 -11.49
N PRO A 151 16.97 -18.69 -10.90
CA PRO A 151 15.51 -18.62 -10.91
C PRO A 151 14.97 -18.36 -12.31
N THR A 152 13.70 -18.69 -12.53
CA THR A 152 12.97 -18.20 -13.70
C THR A 152 12.62 -16.74 -13.45
N VAL A 153 12.96 -15.86 -14.38
CA VAL A 153 12.74 -14.42 -14.26
C VAL A 153 11.83 -13.89 -15.35
N ARG A 154 11.02 -12.88 -15.02
CA ARG A 154 10.16 -12.16 -15.97
C ARG A 154 10.56 -10.69 -16.02
N LEU A 155 10.58 -10.12 -17.22
CA LEU A 155 10.94 -8.72 -17.41
C LEU A 155 9.81 -7.78 -16.97
N ALA A 156 10.15 -6.77 -16.18
CA ALA A 156 9.27 -5.67 -15.83
C ALA A 156 9.93 -4.32 -16.17
N LYS A 157 9.09 -3.31 -16.42
CA LYS A 157 9.50 -1.93 -16.68
C LYS A 157 9.23 -1.10 -15.43
N LEU A 158 10.20 -0.27 -15.04
CA LEU A 158 10.09 0.67 -13.94
C LEU A 158 8.99 1.69 -14.24
N ALA A 159 8.03 1.80 -13.33
CA ALA A 159 6.91 2.72 -13.40
C ALA A 159 7.09 3.90 -12.43
N VAL A 160 7.64 3.64 -11.25
CA VAL A 160 7.86 4.64 -10.19
C VAL A 160 9.17 4.33 -9.46
N ASP A 161 9.98 5.35 -9.23
CA ASP A 161 11.10 5.31 -8.30
C ASP A 161 11.26 6.70 -7.69
N LYS A 162 10.65 6.93 -6.52
CA LYS A 162 10.66 8.24 -5.85
C LYS A 162 10.34 8.14 -4.37
N VAL A 163 10.68 9.20 -3.64
CA VAL A 163 10.21 9.41 -2.27
C VAL A 163 8.90 10.20 -2.29
N LEU A 164 7.88 9.66 -1.62
CA LEU A 164 6.62 10.32 -1.32
C LEU A 164 6.69 10.87 0.11
N THR A 165 6.49 12.17 0.28
CA THR A 165 6.50 12.84 1.59
C THR A 165 5.16 13.52 1.82
N ALA A 166 4.53 13.27 2.97
CA ALA A 166 3.29 13.92 3.35
C ALA A 166 3.49 15.44 3.60
N PRO A 167 2.53 16.30 3.23
CA PRO A 167 1.30 15.98 2.52
C PRO A 167 1.56 15.66 1.03
N CYS A 168 1.03 14.54 0.54
CA CYS A 168 1.08 14.17 -0.87
C CYS A 168 -0.30 13.73 -1.40
N SER A 169 -0.44 13.78 -2.72
CA SER A 169 -1.59 13.21 -3.40
C SER A 169 -1.59 11.69 -3.35
N THR A 170 -2.79 11.12 -3.47
CA THR A 170 -3.05 9.68 -3.54
C THR A 170 -2.43 9.08 -4.80
N SER A 171 -1.75 7.95 -4.64
CA SER A 171 -1.25 7.13 -5.75
C SER A 171 -2.25 6.04 -6.08
N VAL A 172 -2.33 5.64 -7.36
CA VAL A 172 -3.24 4.58 -7.80
C VAL A 172 -2.47 3.63 -8.72
N LEU A 173 -2.55 2.34 -8.41
CA LEU A 173 -2.15 1.26 -9.32
C LEU A 173 -3.36 0.52 -9.85
N TYR A 174 -3.20 -0.09 -11.01
CA TYR A 174 -4.19 -0.87 -11.73
C TYR A 174 -3.65 -2.29 -11.97
N PRO A 175 -4.49 -3.24 -12.44
CA PRO A 175 -4.07 -4.62 -12.64
C PRO A 175 -2.87 -4.83 -13.59
N LYS A 176 -2.57 -3.86 -14.47
CA LYS A 176 -1.50 -3.96 -15.48
C LYS A 176 -0.74 -2.65 -15.70
N SER A 177 -0.95 -1.65 -14.86
CA SER A 177 -0.33 -0.33 -15.04
C SER A 177 -0.29 0.46 -13.73
N GLY A 178 0.61 1.43 -13.65
CA GLY A 178 0.74 2.31 -12.50
C GLY A 178 1.62 1.74 -11.40
N GLY A 179 2.38 0.68 -11.69
CA GLY A 179 3.24 0.02 -10.72
C GLY A 179 2.52 -1.08 -9.94
N ASN A 180 1.91 -2.04 -10.63
CA ASN A 180 1.20 -3.16 -9.99
C ASN A 180 2.12 -3.99 -9.08
N LEU A 181 3.42 -4.05 -9.41
CA LEU A 181 4.44 -4.61 -8.54
C LEU A 181 5.13 -3.47 -7.82
N HIS A 182 5.17 -3.46 -6.49
CA HIS A 182 5.88 -2.42 -5.77
C HIS A 182 6.52 -2.90 -4.47
N CYS A 183 7.53 -2.15 -4.02
CA CYS A 183 8.02 -2.23 -2.65
C CYS A 183 7.94 -0.85 -1.99
N PHE A 184 7.79 -0.89 -0.67
CA PHE A 184 7.75 0.30 0.18
C PHE A 184 8.93 0.25 1.13
N THR A 185 9.72 1.32 1.17
CA THR A 185 10.83 1.48 2.12
C THR A 185 10.65 2.78 2.89
N ALA A 186 10.50 2.68 4.21
CA ALA A 186 10.28 3.84 5.06
C ALA A 186 11.57 4.68 5.21
N VAL A 187 11.51 5.95 4.79
CA VAL A 187 12.63 6.91 4.93
C VAL A 187 12.60 7.54 6.32
N THR A 188 11.41 7.85 6.82
CA THR A 188 11.14 8.25 8.21
C THR A 188 10.07 7.33 8.78
N PRO A 189 9.70 7.43 10.07
CA PRO A 189 8.44 6.86 10.50
C PRO A 189 7.32 7.44 9.64
N CYS A 190 6.46 6.57 9.08
CA CYS A 190 5.40 6.99 8.18
C CYS A 190 4.17 6.07 8.30
N ALA A 191 3.01 6.57 7.91
CA ALA A 191 1.80 5.76 7.79
C ALA A 191 1.22 5.86 6.37
N VAL A 192 0.76 4.73 5.85
CA VAL A 192 0.12 4.61 4.53
C VAL A 192 -1.28 4.04 4.71
N LEU A 193 -2.28 4.76 4.21
CA LEU A 193 -3.65 4.26 4.07
C LEU A 193 -3.79 3.62 2.68
N ASP A 194 -4.16 2.35 2.66
CA ASP A 194 -4.41 1.58 1.44
C ASP A 194 -5.89 1.18 1.33
N ILE A 195 -6.41 1.24 0.11
CA ILE A 195 -7.70 0.68 -0.28
C ILE A 195 -7.49 -0.31 -1.41
N LEU A 196 -7.74 -1.59 -1.15
CA LEU A 196 -7.54 -2.69 -2.10
C LEU A 196 -8.88 -3.12 -2.67
N ALA A 197 -9.04 -3.11 -4.00
CA ALA A 197 -10.29 -3.50 -4.66
C ALA A 197 -10.07 -4.34 -5.94
N PRO A 198 -10.53 -5.61 -5.98
CA PRO A 198 -10.96 -6.42 -4.84
C PRO A 198 -9.79 -6.72 -3.88
N PRO A 199 -10.04 -7.28 -2.69
CA PRO A 199 -8.97 -7.78 -1.82
C PRO A 199 -8.28 -9.02 -2.39
N TYR A 200 -7.13 -9.35 -1.78
CA TYR A 200 -6.50 -10.65 -1.96
C TYR A 200 -7.47 -11.79 -1.61
N LEU A 201 -7.43 -12.85 -2.41
CA LEU A 201 -8.21 -14.05 -2.19
C LEU A 201 -7.56 -15.20 -2.97
N GLU A 202 -6.84 -16.07 -2.26
CA GLU A 202 -6.11 -17.19 -2.88
C GLU A 202 -7.03 -18.11 -3.69
N ALA A 203 -8.23 -18.40 -3.17
CA ALA A 203 -9.23 -19.23 -3.85
C ALA A 203 -9.67 -18.67 -5.22
N ALA A 204 -9.54 -17.36 -5.43
CA ALA A 204 -9.82 -16.70 -6.69
C ALA A 204 -8.55 -16.39 -7.50
N GLY A 205 -7.41 -16.98 -7.15
CA GLY A 205 -6.12 -16.77 -7.81
C GLY A 205 -5.44 -15.44 -7.49
N ARG A 206 -5.94 -14.70 -6.50
CA ARG A 206 -5.38 -13.40 -6.07
C ARG A 206 -4.53 -13.58 -4.82
N LYS A 207 -3.46 -14.37 -4.91
CA LYS A 207 -2.45 -14.46 -3.85
C LYS A 207 -1.47 -13.29 -3.97
N CYS A 208 -0.96 -12.79 -2.85
CA CYS A 208 0.17 -11.86 -2.87
C CYS A 208 1.44 -12.66 -3.18
N THR A 209 2.14 -12.31 -4.25
CA THR A 209 3.40 -12.95 -4.65
C THR A 209 4.55 -11.99 -4.42
N TYR A 210 5.63 -12.48 -3.80
CA TYR A 210 6.83 -11.69 -3.55
C TYR A 210 7.88 -11.93 -4.63
N TYR A 211 8.67 -10.90 -4.91
CA TYR A 211 9.68 -10.93 -5.96
C TYR A 211 11.02 -10.37 -5.48
N HIS A 212 12.10 -10.83 -6.12
CA HIS A 212 13.41 -10.19 -6.07
C HIS A 212 13.72 -9.59 -7.44
N ASP A 213 14.08 -8.30 -7.48
CA ASP A 213 14.47 -7.62 -8.71
C ASP A 213 15.98 -7.71 -8.95
N TYR A 214 16.37 -8.01 -10.18
CA TYR A 214 17.74 -8.01 -10.65
C TYR A 214 17.90 -6.93 -11.74
N PRO A 215 19.07 -6.27 -11.82
CA PRO A 215 19.38 -5.36 -12.92
C PRO A 215 19.18 -6.04 -14.28
N TYR A 216 18.72 -5.29 -15.28
CA TYR A 216 18.49 -5.79 -16.64
C TYR A 216 19.70 -6.57 -17.20
N SER A 217 20.91 -6.02 -17.05
CA SER A 217 22.17 -6.61 -17.51
C SER A 217 22.53 -7.97 -16.91
N THR A 218 21.87 -8.39 -15.81
CA THR A 218 22.14 -9.67 -15.15
C THR A 218 21.83 -10.87 -16.04
N PHE A 219 20.81 -10.74 -16.90
CA PHE A 219 20.34 -11.85 -17.74
C PHE A 219 20.24 -11.52 -19.24
N SER A 220 20.51 -10.28 -19.64
CA SER A 220 20.60 -9.91 -21.06
C SER A 220 21.83 -10.52 -21.72
N ALA A 221 21.70 -10.99 -22.97
CA ALA A 221 22.84 -11.42 -23.78
C ALA A 221 23.45 -10.22 -24.53
N ASP A 222 24.75 -10.28 -24.86
CA ASP A 222 25.39 -9.30 -25.73
C ASP A 222 24.58 -9.16 -27.04
N GLY A 223 23.98 -7.99 -27.26
CA GLY A 223 23.23 -7.65 -28.47
C GLY A 223 21.69 -7.61 -28.33
N ASP A 224 21.13 -7.89 -27.15
CA ASP A 224 19.70 -7.63 -26.88
C ASP A 224 19.50 -6.13 -26.60
N GLU A 225 19.30 -5.34 -27.66
CA GLU A 225 18.95 -3.92 -27.51
C GLU A 225 17.53 -3.78 -26.93
N VAL A 226 17.42 -2.95 -25.90
CA VAL A 226 16.13 -2.51 -25.36
C VAL A 226 15.38 -1.75 -26.46
N GLN A 227 14.36 -2.39 -27.05
CA GLN A 227 13.61 -1.80 -28.17
C GLN A 227 12.90 -0.48 -27.80
N ASN A 228 12.74 -0.17 -26.51
CA ASN A 228 12.00 1.02 -26.06
C ASN A 228 12.39 1.51 -24.65
N GLY A 229 13.48 2.26 -24.52
CA GLY A 229 13.88 2.92 -23.26
C GLY A 229 15.33 2.63 -22.90
N LYS A 230 15.74 3.06 -21.71
CA LYS A 230 17.09 2.79 -21.20
C LYS A 230 17.09 1.50 -20.40
N GLU A 231 18.23 0.83 -20.31
CA GLU A 231 18.38 -0.39 -19.49
C GLU A 231 18.00 -0.17 -18.02
N GLU A 232 18.26 1.03 -17.48
CA GLU A 232 17.88 1.44 -16.12
C GLU A 232 16.35 1.45 -15.89
N ASP A 233 15.55 1.50 -16.96
CA ASP A 233 14.09 1.44 -16.89
C ASP A 233 13.57 0.00 -16.78
N TYR A 234 14.44 -1.02 -16.75
CA TYR A 234 14.04 -2.43 -16.79
C TYR A 234 14.69 -3.25 -15.68
N ALA A 235 13.96 -4.25 -15.20
CA ALA A 235 14.46 -5.21 -14.22
C ALA A 235 13.91 -6.62 -14.49
N TRP A 236 14.68 -7.63 -14.13
CA TRP A 236 14.27 -9.02 -14.14
C TRP A 236 13.75 -9.41 -12.76
N LEU A 237 12.51 -9.88 -12.66
CA LEU A 237 11.89 -10.24 -11.38
C LEU A 237 11.79 -11.76 -11.26
N ALA A 238 12.30 -12.31 -10.15
CA ALA A 238 12.13 -13.71 -9.76
C ALA A 238 11.11 -13.82 -8.63
N GLU A 239 10.13 -14.73 -8.74
CA GLU A 239 9.26 -15.08 -7.61
C GLU A 239 10.09 -15.70 -6.47
N ILE A 240 9.83 -15.26 -5.25
CA ILE A 240 10.43 -15.77 -4.03
C ILE A 240 9.33 -16.18 -3.04
N ASN A 241 9.69 -17.04 -2.08
CA ASN A 241 8.80 -17.27 -0.94
C ASN A 241 8.64 -15.98 -0.12
N THR A 242 7.58 -15.91 0.68
CA THR A 242 7.42 -14.85 1.68
C THR A 242 8.70 -14.71 2.49
N PRO A 243 9.34 -13.53 2.51
CA PRO A 243 10.59 -13.35 3.24
C PRO A 243 10.44 -13.66 4.73
N ASP A 244 11.39 -14.40 5.30
CA ASP A 244 11.34 -14.85 6.71
C ASP A 244 11.37 -13.67 7.71
N ASP A 245 11.90 -12.52 7.27
CA ASP A 245 12.00 -11.27 8.02
C ASP A 245 10.76 -10.38 7.89
N LEU A 246 9.81 -10.73 7.00
CA LEU A 246 8.55 -10.01 6.86
C LEU A 246 7.59 -10.40 8.00
N TYR A 247 7.74 -9.72 9.13
CA TYR A 247 6.79 -9.80 10.24
C TYR A 247 6.05 -8.48 10.42
N MET A 248 4.72 -8.54 10.27
CA MET A 248 3.84 -7.43 10.60
C MET A 248 3.07 -7.73 11.88
N ARG A 249 3.05 -6.78 12.79
CA ARG A 249 2.25 -6.86 14.02
C ARG A 249 0.86 -6.29 13.75
N SER A 250 -0.18 -6.96 14.24
CA SER A 250 -1.54 -6.42 14.21
C SER A 250 -1.70 -5.26 15.22
N GLY A 251 -2.31 -4.17 14.77
CA GLY A 251 -2.72 -3.03 15.58
C GLY A 251 -4.24 -2.90 15.65
N THR A 252 -4.74 -2.18 16.65
CA THR A 252 -6.17 -1.92 16.82
C THR A 252 -6.54 -0.57 16.22
N TYR A 253 -7.60 -0.53 15.41
CA TYR A 253 -8.16 0.72 14.93
C TYR A 253 -8.79 1.52 16.08
N THR A 254 -8.35 2.77 16.25
CA THR A 254 -8.82 3.68 17.30
C THR A 254 -9.42 4.97 16.75
N GLY A 255 -9.71 5.01 15.44
CA GLY A 255 -10.33 6.16 14.79
C GLY A 255 -11.85 6.23 14.99
N PRO A 256 -12.52 7.20 14.35
CA PRO A 256 -13.97 7.31 14.34
C PRO A 256 -14.63 6.01 13.86
N ALA A 257 -15.68 5.55 14.54
CA ALA A 257 -16.38 4.32 14.18
C ALA A 257 -16.96 4.36 12.75
N ILE A 258 -16.84 3.24 12.03
CA ILE A 258 -17.42 3.06 10.69
C ILE A 258 -18.67 2.19 10.83
N GLN A 259 -19.80 2.71 10.34
CA GLN A 259 -21.07 2.02 10.22
C GLN A 259 -21.09 1.26 8.89
N THR A 260 -21.13 -0.06 8.95
CA THR A 260 -21.04 -0.93 7.78
C THR A 260 -22.39 -1.37 7.20
N GLU A 261 -23.48 -1.12 7.95
CA GLU A 261 -24.88 -1.48 7.61
C GLU A 261 -25.30 -1.04 6.19
#